data_AF-S4PJN7-F1
#
_entry.id   AF-S4PJN7-F1
#
_cell.length_a   1.000
_cell.length_b   1.000
_cell.length_c   1.000
_cell.angle_alpha   90.00
_cell.angle_beta   90.00
_cell.angle_gamma   90.00
#
_symmetry.space_group_name_H-M   'P 1'
#
loop_
_entity.id
_entity.type
_entity.pdbx_description
1 polymer ?
#
loop_
_entity_poly.entity_id
_entity_poly.type
_entity_poly.pdbx_seq_one_letter_code
_entity_poly.pdbx_strand_id
1 'polypeptide(L)'
;MVACVSPADYNLDETVSTLRYADRARRIRNKPIINQDARAAEILRLNKLVNDLRLQLIGKSPTVNEENNEQLQEQLEREKSKYAELLKKHKQVTEHLGNMLIENTNLCEKALLAEMAKDKIERKLNELTEQCNQTIENLSTTDFINDDNGQKTNVMDYLKDIKTRLEDLQSVNMKTEEDLIDHEIKLSFVKNDGDSEKGEEEVMLNEDQAVMEEEKRAMGQVALNQELQELNRAIAIKASVVQAIRAHNQEMVDSNNNLRENEERISQLEKEKEKLMQLLKQTKTKDPSHDERRNKVTELESQISELKKKCQQQASIIKTKEKNESKMAALNAELKAMKATKVKIIRQMREESEKFRKWKADNERAMLRLRNEDRKRVTAMAKMESLHAKQQNVLKRKMEEAVAVNKRLKEALDRQKQTAMKRNAKGNV
;
A
#
# COMPACT_ATOMS: atom_id res chain seq x y z
N MET A 1 0.43 -34.01 36.01
CA MET A 1 0.05 -35.37 35.58
C MET A 1 0.43 -36.34 36.68
N VAL A 2 -0.47 -37.24 37.04
CA VAL A 2 -0.20 -38.34 37.98
C VAL A 2 -0.41 -39.63 37.21
N ALA A 3 0.57 -40.53 37.25
CA ALA A 3 0.49 -41.84 36.60
C ALA A 3 0.17 -42.91 37.65
N CYS A 4 -1.00 -43.53 37.54
CA CYS A 4 -1.41 -44.63 38.40
C CYS A 4 -1.05 -45.95 37.73
N VAL A 5 -0.32 -46.82 38.41
CA VAL A 5 0.14 -48.11 37.89
C VAL A 5 -0.17 -49.23 38.86
N SER A 6 -0.34 -50.45 38.33
CA SER A 6 -0.57 -51.65 39.13
C SER A 6 0.75 -52.40 39.34
N PRO A 7 1.05 -52.87 40.56
CA PRO A 7 2.28 -53.62 40.85
C PRO A 7 2.20 -55.10 40.49
N ALA A 8 1.06 -55.58 39.96
CA ALA A 8 0.88 -56.99 39.64
C ALA A 8 1.60 -57.39 38.33
N ASP A 9 2.21 -58.57 38.33
CA ASP A 9 3.06 -59.05 37.22
C ASP A 9 2.33 -59.17 35.87
N TYR A 10 1.04 -59.48 35.89
CA TYR A 10 0.24 -59.56 34.65
C TYR A 10 -0.01 -58.21 33.99
N ASN A 11 0.18 -57.09 34.70
CA ASN A 11 0.02 -55.73 34.20
C ASN A 11 1.36 -55.06 33.88
N LEU A 12 2.46 -55.82 33.84
CA LEU A 12 3.80 -55.30 33.63
C LEU A 12 3.89 -54.43 32.36
N ASP A 13 3.33 -54.89 31.24
CA ASP A 13 3.42 -54.20 29.95
C ASP A 13 2.68 -52.85 29.94
N GLU A 14 1.50 -52.80 30.57
CA GLU A 14 0.71 -51.57 30.72
C GLU A 14 1.36 -50.59 31.71
N THR A 15 1.91 -51.12 32.80
CA THR A 15 2.67 -50.35 33.78
C THR A 15 3.91 -49.72 33.13
N VAL A 16 4.68 -50.48 32.33
CA VAL A 16 5.83 -49.95 31.59
C VAL A 16 5.41 -48.88 30.58
N SER A 17 4.30 -49.08 29.88
CA SER A 17 3.77 -48.11 28.90
C SER A 17 3.34 -46.80 29.57
N THR A 18 2.66 -46.88 30.71
CA THR A 18 2.22 -45.73 31.51
C THR A 18 3.42 -44.97 32.07
N LEU A 19 4.45 -45.67 32.56
CA LEU A 19 5.70 -45.05 33.04
C LEU A 19 6.49 -44.37 31.92
N ARG A 20 6.57 -44.97 30.73
CA ARG A 20 7.19 -44.35 29.54
C ARG A 20 6.44 -43.10 29.10
N TYR A 21 5.11 -43.09 29.20
CA TYR A 21 4.32 -41.89 28.93
C TYR A 21 4.57 -40.80 29.98
N ALA A 22 4.65 -41.16 31.26
CA ALA A 22 4.99 -40.22 32.34
C ALA A 22 6.38 -39.60 32.15
N ASP A 23 7.39 -40.36 31.74
CA ASP A 23 8.72 -39.82 31.47
C ASP A 23 8.71 -38.83 30.29
N ARG A 24 7.93 -39.10 29.23
CA ARG A 24 7.74 -38.15 28.12
C ARG A 24 7.02 -36.88 28.58
N ALA A 25 5.95 -37.01 29.37
CA ALA A 25 5.22 -35.87 29.90
C ALA A 25 6.08 -34.99 30.82
N ARG A 26 7.02 -35.58 31.58
CA ARG A 26 8.00 -34.85 32.39
C ARG A 26 8.92 -33.95 31.57
N ARG A 27 9.16 -34.29 30.29
CA ARG A 27 10.01 -33.50 29.37
C ARG A 27 9.30 -32.29 28.78
N ILE A 28 7.99 -32.15 28.97
CA ILE A 28 7.23 -31.00 28.49
C ILE A 28 7.55 -29.78 29.36
N ARG A 29 8.14 -28.76 28.76
CA ARG A 29 8.42 -27.47 29.42
C ARG A 29 7.30 -26.49 29.12
N ASN A 30 6.42 -26.28 30.10
CA ASN A 30 5.43 -25.21 30.01
C ASN A 30 6.09 -23.86 30.34
N LYS A 31 5.60 -22.79 29.71
CA LYS A 31 5.92 -21.39 30.08
C LYS A 31 4.69 -20.80 30.78
N PRO A 32 4.47 -21.09 32.08
CA PRO A 32 3.33 -20.55 32.80
C PRO A 32 3.45 -19.02 32.85
N ILE A 33 2.44 -18.34 32.32
CA ILE A 33 2.29 -16.90 32.43
C ILE A 33 1.24 -16.67 33.52
N ILE A 34 1.55 -15.81 34.49
CA ILE A 34 0.57 -15.45 35.51
C ILE A 34 -0.52 -14.64 34.80
N ASN A 35 -1.74 -15.17 34.77
CA ASN A 35 -2.87 -14.51 34.13
C ASN A 35 -3.40 -13.41 35.07
N GLN A 36 -2.71 -12.27 35.09
CA GLN A 36 -3.15 -11.06 35.78
C GLN A 36 -3.82 -10.13 34.78
N ASP A 37 -4.93 -9.52 35.19
CA ASP A 37 -5.54 -8.42 34.45
C ASP A 37 -4.50 -7.29 34.32
N ALA A 38 -4.35 -6.74 33.11
CA ALA A 38 -3.37 -5.69 32.80
C ALA A 38 -3.49 -4.51 33.77
N ARG A 39 -4.72 -4.20 34.22
CA ARG A 39 -4.97 -3.14 35.20
C ARG A 39 -4.45 -3.50 36.60
N ALA A 40 -4.62 -4.76 37.04
CA ALA A 40 -4.14 -5.21 38.34
C ALA A 40 -2.61 -5.34 38.40
N ALA A 41 -1.98 -5.77 37.31
CA ALA A 41 -0.52 -5.82 37.17
C ALA A 41 0.10 -4.42 37.24
N GLU A 42 -0.53 -3.44 36.60
CA GLU A 42 -0.08 -2.04 36.64
C GLU A 42 -0.22 -1.45 38.05
N ILE A 43 -1.33 -1.72 38.75
CA ILE A 43 -1.51 -1.29 40.15
C ILE A 43 -0.43 -1.89 41.06
N LEU A 44 -0.09 -3.17 40.91
CA LEU A 44 0.97 -3.82 41.69
C LEU A 44 2.35 -3.21 41.38
N ARG A 45 2.64 -2.93 40.10
CA ARG A 45 3.87 -2.27 39.68
C ARG A 45 3.97 -0.87 40.29
N LEU A 46 2.91 -0.07 40.20
CA LEU A 46 2.85 1.27 40.75
C LEU A 46 2.98 1.27 42.28
N ASN A 47 2.32 0.35 42.98
CA ASN A 47 2.46 0.21 44.42
C ASN A 47 3.88 -0.18 44.84
N LYS A 48 4.53 -1.07 44.08
CA LYS A 48 5.93 -1.43 44.31
C LYS A 48 6.86 -0.22 44.11
N LEU A 49 6.66 0.52 43.02
CA LEU A 49 7.42 1.75 42.74
C LEU A 49 7.21 2.80 43.83
N VAL A 50 5.98 3.00 44.30
CA VAL A 50 5.66 3.93 45.39
C VAL A 50 6.34 3.50 46.68
N ASN A 51 6.38 2.20 47.00
CA ASN A 51 7.10 1.71 48.18
C ASN A 51 8.62 1.87 48.04
N ASP A 52 9.19 1.57 46.87
CA ASP A 52 10.62 1.76 46.62
C ASP A 52 11.01 3.24 46.74
N LEU A 53 10.19 4.15 46.19
CA LEU A 53 10.38 5.61 46.32
C LEU A 53 10.21 6.08 47.76
N ARG A 54 9.25 5.53 48.52
CA ARG A 54 9.08 5.83 49.95
C ARG A 54 10.29 5.36 50.77
N LEU A 55 10.82 4.18 50.48
CA LEU A 55 12.03 3.67 51.12
C LEU A 55 13.26 4.52 50.78
N GLN A 56 13.39 4.99 49.55
CA GLN A 56 14.44 5.93 49.14
C GLN A 56 14.31 7.31 49.82
N LEU A 57 13.10 7.79 50.05
CA LEU A 57 12.86 9.03 50.82
C LEU A 57 13.22 8.85 52.30
N ILE A 58 12.90 7.70 52.89
CA ILE A 58 13.16 7.40 54.31
C ILE A 58 14.66 7.11 54.55
N GLY A 59 15.37 6.54 53.57
CA GLY A 59 16.81 6.23 53.64
C GLY A 59 17.75 7.43 53.51
N LYS A 60 17.26 8.64 53.17
CA LYS A 60 18.07 9.86 53.14
C LYS A 60 18.21 10.47 54.54
N SER A 61 19.13 9.93 55.33
CA SER A 61 19.86 10.71 56.35
C SER A 61 20.70 11.79 55.65
N PRO A 62 20.85 13.02 56.18
CA PRO A 62 21.51 14.14 55.49
C PRO A 62 23.05 14.06 55.59
N THR A 63 23.64 12.91 55.27
CA THR A 63 25.08 12.73 55.30
C THR A 63 25.55 11.76 54.22
N VAL A 64 26.30 12.31 53.25
CA VAL A 64 27.28 11.65 52.37
C VAL A 64 26.76 10.97 51.08
N ASN A 65 26.73 11.76 49.99
CA ASN A 65 27.33 11.45 48.67
C ASN A 65 26.82 12.45 47.60
N GLU A 66 27.19 13.72 47.71
CA GLU A 66 26.80 14.77 46.74
C GLU A 66 27.41 14.48 45.35
N GLU A 67 28.64 13.96 45.27
CA GLU A 67 29.32 13.63 44.01
C GLU A 67 28.62 12.52 43.20
N ASN A 68 28.12 11.46 43.86
CA ASN A 68 27.36 10.40 43.17
C ASN A 68 26.00 10.92 42.69
N ASN A 69 25.42 11.89 43.39
CA ASN A 69 24.13 12.48 43.02
C ASN A 69 24.27 13.43 41.83
N GLU A 70 25.36 14.20 41.76
CA GLU A 70 25.72 15.02 40.59
C GLU A 70 26.01 14.15 39.36
N GLN A 71 26.78 13.06 39.51
CA GLN A 71 27.02 12.13 38.40
C GLN A 71 25.74 11.45 37.90
N LEU A 72 24.83 11.05 38.79
CA LEU A 72 23.53 10.51 38.40
C LEU A 72 22.65 11.56 37.73
N GLN A 73 22.67 12.81 38.20
CA GLN A 73 21.95 13.92 37.55
C GLN A 73 22.50 14.19 36.15
N GLU A 74 23.82 14.21 35.99
CA GLU A 74 24.46 14.43 34.70
C GLU A 74 24.16 13.28 33.72
N GLN A 75 24.17 12.03 34.19
CA GLN A 75 23.74 10.87 33.40
C GLN A 75 22.26 10.97 33.00
N LEU A 76 21.38 11.36 33.93
CA LEU A 76 19.95 11.54 33.65
C LEU A 76 19.72 12.66 32.63
N GLU A 77 20.46 13.77 32.71
CA GLU A 77 20.39 14.85 31.73
C GLU A 77 20.90 14.42 30.36
N ARG A 78 22.01 13.66 30.30
CA ARG A 78 22.51 13.08 29.04
C ARG A 78 21.48 12.14 28.42
N GLU A 79 20.87 11.25 29.20
CA GLU A 79 19.83 10.34 28.69
C GLU A 79 18.56 11.09 28.26
N LYS A 80 18.15 12.13 28.99
CA LYS A 80 17.05 13.02 28.56
C LYS A 80 17.37 13.73 27.25
N SER A 81 18.60 14.22 27.08
CA SER A 81 19.05 14.87 25.85
C SER A 81 19.04 13.90 24.66
N LYS A 82 19.59 12.69 24.84
CA LYS A 82 19.54 11.62 23.82
C LYS A 82 18.10 11.25 23.47
N TYR A 83 17.22 11.10 24.46
CA TYR A 83 15.81 10.80 24.24
C TYR A 83 15.11 11.92 23.44
N ALA A 84 15.38 13.19 23.78
CA ALA A 84 14.84 14.33 23.05
C ALA A 84 15.34 14.38 21.59
N GLU A 85 16.62 14.09 21.34
CA GLU A 85 17.15 13.97 19.99
C GLU A 85 16.53 12.81 19.20
N LEU A 86 16.36 11.65 19.84
CA LEU A 86 15.74 10.47 19.22
C LEU A 86 14.28 10.76 18.87
N LEU A 87 13.54 11.42 19.75
CA LEU A 87 12.16 11.83 19.51
C LEU A 87 12.07 12.83 18.34
N LYS A 88 13.00 13.77 18.25
CA LYS A 88 13.10 14.71 17.12
C LYS A 88 13.35 13.98 15.80
N LYS A 89 14.26 13.01 15.79
CA LYS A 89 14.54 12.17 14.60
C LYS A 89 13.33 11.33 14.22
N HIS A 90 12.67 10.71 15.20
CA HIS A 90 11.44 9.93 14.97
C HIS A 90 10.38 10.80 14.29
N LYS A 91 10.12 11.99 14.84
CA LYS A 91 9.16 12.95 14.26
C LYS A 91 9.52 13.32 12.82
N GLN A 92 10.78 13.61 12.53
CA GLN A 92 11.23 13.93 11.17
C GLN A 92 11.02 12.77 10.19
N VAL A 93 11.31 11.53 10.61
CA VAL A 93 11.11 10.34 9.78
C VAL A 93 9.62 10.09 9.54
N THR A 94 8.77 10.21 10.56
CA THR A 94 7.32 10.06 10.43
C THR A 94 6.72 11.10 9.49
N GLU A 95 7.18 12.36 9.60
CA GLU A 95 6.74 13.44 8.72
C GLU A 95 7.17 13.19 7.26
N HIS A 96 8.42 12.79 7.04
CA HIS A 96 8.92 12.46 5.71
C HIS A 96 8.18 11.26 5.10
N LEU A 97 7.93 10.21 5.89
CA LEU A 97 7.15 9.05 5.47
C LEU A 97 5.72 9.46 5.09
N GLY A 98 5.08 10.32 5.88
CA GLY A 98 3.76 10.87 5.59
C GLY A 98 3.72 11.61 4.25
N ASN A 99 4.71 12.46 3.98
CA ASN A 99 4.82 13.19 2.71
C ASN A 99 5.04 12.24 1.53
N MET A 100 5.92 11.24 1.67
CA MET A 100 6.15 10.22 0.65
C MET A 100 4.89 9.38 0.35
N LEU A 101 4.09 9.05 1.37
CA LEU A 101 2.82 8.34 1.18
C LEU A 101 1.80 9.17 0.41
N ILE A 102 1.72 10.47 0.68
CA ILE A 102 0.86 11.39 -0.06
C ILE A 102 1.32 11.49 -1.52
N GLU A 103 2.62 11.71 -1.75
CA GLU A 103 3.19 11.79 -3.10
C GLU A 103 2.98 10.50 -3.90
N ASN A 104 3.18 9.34 -3.27
CA ASN A 104 2.96 8.04 -3.92
C ASN A 104 1.47 7.86 -4.30
N THR A 105 0.55 8.27 -3.43
CA THR A 105 -0.89 8.25 -3.74
C THR A 105 -1.20 9.12 -4.96
N ASN A 106 -0.67 10.35 -5.00
CA ASN A 106 -0.83 11.26 -6.14
C ASN A 106 -0.22 10.67 -7.43
N LEU A 107 0.92 9.98 -7.33
CA LEU A 107 1.55 9.32 -8.47
C LEU A 107 0.68 8.18 -9.01
N CYS A 108 0.08 7.39 -8.13
CA CYS A 108 -0.86 6.33 -8.52
C CYS A 108 -2.09 6.88 -9.25
N GLU A 109 -2.60 8.04 -8.83
CA GLU A 109 -3.69 8.74 -9.52
C GLU A 109 -3.28 9.21 -10.92
N LYS A 110 -2.13 9.89 -11.03
CA LYS A 110 -1.58 10.31 -12.33
C LYS A 110 -1.41 9.13 -13.29
N ALA A 111 -0.86 8.02 -12.78
CA ALA A 111 -0.69 6.80 -13.57
C ALA A 111 -2.04 6.22 -14.01
N LEU A 112 -3.06 6.26 -13.16
CA LEU A 112 -4.41 5.79 -13.51
C LEU A 112 -5.04 6.64 -14.62
N LEU A 113 -4.95 7.97 -14.52
CA LEU A 113 -5.46 8.88 -15.55
C LEU A 113 -4.78 8.63 -16.90
N ALA A 114 -3.45 8.47 -16.89
CA ALA A 114 -2.69 8.13 -18.08
C ALA A 114 -3.08 6.76 -18.67
N GLU A 115 -3.33 5.74 -17.84
CA GLU A 115 -3.79 4.42 -18.27
C GLU A 115 -5.19 4.50 -18.92
N MET A 116 -6.11 5.26 -18.33
CA MET A 116 -7.44 5.48 -18.90
C MET A 116 -7.41 6.23 -20.24
N ALA A 117 -6.51 7.23 -20.36
CA ALA A 117 -6.27 7.95 -21.60
C ALA A 117 -5.73 7.01 -22.69
N LYS A 118 -4.73 6.20 -22.35
CA LYS A 118 -4.17 5.18 -23.25
C LYS A 118 -5.25 4.19 -23.73
N ASP A 119 -6.05 3.64 -22.81
CA ASP A 119 -7.13 2.68 -23.14
C ASP A 119 -8.22 3.33 -24.04
N LYS A 120 -8.38 4.67 -23.99
CA LYS A 120 -9.30 5.40 -24.88
C LYS A 120 -8.72 5.57 -26.29
N ILE A 121 -7.44 5.91 -26.39
CA ILE A 121 -6.72 6.03 -27.67
C ILE A 121 -6.65 4.67 -28.36
N GLU A 122 -6.34 3.60 -27.63
CA GLU A 122 -6.24 2.25 -28.17
C GLU A 122 -7.58 1.76 -28.76
N ARG A 123 -8.71 2.06 -28.11
CA ARG A 123 -10.04 1.79 -28.68
C ARG A 123 -10.26 2.53 -30.00
N LYS A 124 -9.92 3.81 -30.06
CA LYS A 124 -10.06 4.63 -31.27
C LYS A 124 -9.16 4.15 -32.41
N LEU A 125 -7.94 3.71 -32.11
CA LEU A 125 -7.05 3.10 -33.10
C LEU A 125 -7.57 1.76 -33.62
N ASN A 126 -8.16 0.93 -32.76
CA ASN A 126 -8.77 -0.33 -33.18
C ASN A 126 -10.00 -0.09 -34.08
N GLU A 127 -10.87 0.86 -33.72
CA GLU A 127 -12.01 1.29 -34.56
C GLU A 127 -11.53 1.73 -35.95
N LEU A 128 -10.48 2.56 -36.01
CA LEU A 128 -9.91 3.02 -37.28
C LEU A 128 -9.31 1.86 -38.09
N THR A 129 -8.63 0.92 -37.44
CA THR A 129 -8.03 -0.24 -38.10
C THR A 129 -9.09 -1.14 -38.72
N GLU A 130 -10.17 -1.42 -38.00
CA GLU A 130 -11.29 -2.25 -38.48
C GLU A 130 -11.98 -1.62 -39.70
N GLN A 131 -12.13 -0.30 -39.69
CA GLN A 131 -12.70 0.45 -40.81
C GLN A 131 -11.75 0.49 -42.02
N CYS A 132 -10.43 0.63 -41.80
CA CYS A 132 -9.44 0.51 -42.87
C CYS A 132 -9.51 -0.88 -43.51
N ASN A 133 -9.61 -1.95 -42.71
CA ASN A 133 -9.74 -3.31 -43.21
C ASN A 133 -11.04 -3.49 -44.01
N GLN A 134 -12.18 -3.01 -43.52
CA GLN A 134 -13.44 -3.01 -44.27
C GLN A 134 -13.34 -2.24 -45.59
N THR A 135 -12.63 -1.11 -45.60
CA THR A 135 -12.42 -0.31 -46.82
C THR A 135 -11.56 -1.06 -47.83
N ILE A 136 -10.48 -1.71 -47.39
CA ILE A 136 -9.62 -2.57 -48.22
C ILE A 136 -10.45 -3.74 -48.80
N GLU A 137 -11.28 -4.37 -47.98
CA GLU A 137 -12.11 -5.50 -48.38
C GLU A 137 -13.14 -5.09 -49.44
N ASN A 138 -13.81 -3.95 -49.24
CA ASN A 138 -14.74 -3.36 -50.21
C ASN A 138 -14.05 -3.03 -51.54
N LEU A 139 -12.84 -2.45 -51.50
CA LEU A 139 -12.05 -2.16 -52.69
C LEU A 139 -11.62 -3.44 -53.43
N SER A 140 -11.37 -4.53 -52.70
CA SER A 140 -10.99 -5.82 -53.27
C SER A 140 -12.15 -6.63 -53.87
N THR A 141 -13.39 -6.34 -53.46
CA THR A 141 -14.60 -7.05 -53.91
C THR A 141 -15.39 -6.31 -55.00
N THR A 142 -15.16 -5.01 -55.21
CA THR A 142 -15.71 -4.31 -56.38
C THR A 142 -15.06 -4.80 -57.67
N ASP A 143 -15.81 -5.60 -58.44
CA ASP A 143 -15.44 -6.02 -59.79
C ASP A 143 -15.05 -4.82 -60.66
N PHE A 144 -13.90 -4.94 -61.34
CA PHE A 144 -13.28 -3.93 -62.20
C PHE A 144 -14.16 -3.57 -63.41
N ILE A 145 -15.11 -2.66 -63.24
CA ILE A 145 -15.84 -2.03 -64.35
C ILE A 145 -15.35 -0.57 -64.48
N ASN A 146 -14.95 -0.23 -65.71
CA ASN A 146 -14.21 0.96 -66.14
C ASN A 146 -14.95 2.31 -65.92
N ASP A 147 -15.01 2.81 -64.68
CA ASP A 147 -15.38 4.21 -64.41
C ASP A 147 -14.37 4.90 -63.48
N ASP A 148 -13.32 5.48 -64.06
CA ASP A 148 -12.18 6.13 -63.38
C ASP A 148 -12.61 7.35 -62.53
N ASN A 149 -13.74 7.98 -62.87
CA ASN A 149 -14.19 9.20 -62.19
C ASN A 149 -15.01 8.90 -60.92
N GLY A 150 -15.88 7.89 -60.97
CA GLY A 150 -16.62 7.38 -59.81
C GLY A 150 -15.71 6.72 -58.76
N GLN A 151 -14.63 6.07 -59.20
CA GLN A 151 -13.62 5.46 -58.34
C GLN A 151 -12.82 6.51 -57.54
N LYS A 152 -12.41 7.62 -58.19
CA LYS A 152 -11.73 8.72 -57.50
C LYS A 152 -12.61 9.39 -56.45
N THR A 153 -13.90 9.58 -56.72
CA THR A 153 -14.84 10.14 -55.73
C THR A 153 -15.03 9.23 -54.52
N ASN A 154 -15.18 7.91 -54.73
CA ASN A 154 -15.30 6.95 -53.63
C ASN A 154 -14.04 6.90 -52.76
N VAL A 155 -12.85 6.78 -53.38
CA VAL A 155 -11.57 6.78 -52.66
C VAL A 155 -11.34 8.11 -51.92
N MET A 156 -11.74 9.24 -52.53
CA MET A 156 -11.66 10.56 -51.89
C MET A 156 -12.57 10.67 -50.67
N ASP A 157 -13.78 10.12 -50.71
CA ASP A 157 -14.71 10.15 -49.58
C ASP A 157 -14.25 9.21 -48.44
N TYR A 158 -13.63 8.06 -48.76
CA TYR A 158 -12.97 7.22 -47.75
C TYR A 158 -11.75 7.90 -47.11
N LEU A 159 -10.91 8.59 -47.91
CA LEU A 159 -9.79 9.37 -47.39
C LEU A 159 -10.24 10.54 -46.52
N LYS A 160 -11.35 11.21 -46.86
CA LYS A 160 -11.95 12.24 -46.01
C LYS A 160 -12.42 11.64 -44.68
N ASP A 161 -13.08 10.49 -44.70
CA ASP A 161 -13.58 9.80 -43.50
C ASP A 161 -12.42 9.40 -42.56
N ILE A 162 -11.34 8.84 -43.10
CA ILE A 162 -10.09 8.56 -42.38
C ILE A 162 -9.49 9.85 -41.79
N LYS A 163 -9.46 10.94 -42.57
CA LYS A 163 -8.94 12.24 -42.12
C LYS A 163 -9.75 12.80 -40.94
N THR A 164 -11.08 12.83 -41.02
CA THR A 164 -11.93 13.30 -39.91
C THR A 164 -11.72 12.49 -38.63
N ARG A 165 -11.46 11.18 -38.74
CA ARG A 165 -11.21 10.33 -37.58
C ARG A 165 -9.83 10.51 -36.97
N LEU A 166 -8.82 10.83 -37.79
CA LEU A 166 -7.51 11.27 -37.30
C LEU A 166 -7.62 12.60 -36.54
N GLU A 167 -8.44 13.53 -37.04
CA GLU A 167 -8.74 14.80 -36.37
C GLU A 167 -9.47 14.56 -35.02
N ASP A 168 -10.42 13.63 -34.95
CA ASP A 168 -11.08 13.22 -33.69
C ASP A 168 -10.10 12.58 -32.68
N LEU A 169 -9.19 11.72 -33.17
CA LEU A 169 -8.13 11.12 -32.35
C LEU A 169 -7.18 12.19 -31.78
N GLN A 170 -6.78 13.16 -32.60
CA GLN A 170 -5.98 14.30 -32.16
C GLN A 170 -6.74 15.14 -31.12
N SER A 171 -8.03 15.41 -31.34
CA SER A 171 -8.87 16.15 -30.39
C SER A 171 -8.98 15.44 -29.04
N VAL A 172 -9.20 14.12 -29.05
CA VAL A 172 -9.24 13.31 -27.82
C VAL A 172 -7.90 13.37 -27.10
N ASN A 173 -6.77 13.26 -27.82
CA ASN A 173 -5.44 13.30 -27.23
C ASN A 173 -5.16 14.65 -26.55
N MET A 174 -5.45 15.76 -27.25
CA MET A 174 -5.30 17.13 -26.72
C MET A 174 -6.12 17.32 -25.43
N LYS A 175 -7.37 16.85 -25.40
CA LYS A 175 -8.22 16.95 -24.22
C LYS A 175 -7.68 16.13 -23.03
N THR A 176 -7.12 14.96 -23.27
CA THR A 176 -6.47 14.18 -22.21
C THR A 176 -5.19 14.83 -21.68
N GLU A 177 -4.41 15.50 -22.52
CA GLU A 177 -3.25 16.29 -22.07
C GLU A 177 -3.70 17.47 -21.19
N GLU A 178 -4.77 18.16 -21.58
CA GLU A 178 -5.38 19.25 -20.80
C GLU A 178 -5.87 18.75 -19.42
N ASP A 179 -6.59 17.63 -19.37
CA ASP A 179 -7.06 17.01 -18.11
C ASP A 179 -5.91 16.60 -17.19
N LEU A 180 -4.79 16.10 -17.74
CA LEU A 180 -3.58 15.74 -16.98
C LEU A 180 -2.88 16.98 -16.41
N ILE A 181 -2.78 18.05 -17.19
CA ILE A 181 -2.21 19.33 -16.76
C ILE A 181 -3.08 19.96 -15.67
N ASP A 182 -4.40 19.97 -15.82
CA ASP A 182 -5.33 20.49 -14.81
C ASP A 182 -5.23 19.71 -13.49
N HIS A 183 -5.08 18.38 -13.54
CA HIS A 183 -4.84 17.57 -12.36
C HIS A 183 -3.50 17.93 -11.67
N GLU A 184 -2.44 18.18 -12.44
CA GLU A 184 -1.14 18.59 -11.90
C GLU A 184 -1.15 20.01 -11.31
N ILE A 185 -1.90 20.94 -11.92
CA ILE A 185 -2.14 22.28 -11.39
C ILE A 185 -2.93 22.18 -10.08
N LYS A 186 -4.01 21.39 -10.02
CA LYS A 186 -4.78 21.18 -8.79
C LYS A 186 -3.94 20.61 -7.64
N LEU A 187 -2.99 19.73 -7.93
CA LEU A 187 -2.07 19.17 -6.94
C LEU A 187 -1.04 20.20 -6.44
N SER A 188 -0.56 21.08 -7.32
CA SER A 188 0.45 22.10 -6.99
C SER A 188 -0.14 23.35 -6.33
N PHE A 189 -1.40 23.66 -6.59
CA PHE A 189 -2.11 24.83 -6.06
C PHE A 189 -2.90 24.58 -4.77
N VAL A 190 -2.73 23.44 -4.09
CA VAL A 190 -3.19 23.29 -2.69
C VAL A 190 -2.25 24.07 -1.74
N LYS A 191 -2.08 25.37 -1.99
CA LYS A 191 -1.79 26.32 -0.93
C LYS A 191 -3.10 26.53 -0.19
N ASN A 192 -3.12 26.12 1.09
CA ASN A 192 -3.67 26.82 2.26
C ASN A 192 -4.85 27.82 2.11
N ASP A 193 -5.72 27.68 1.13
CA ASP A 193 -6.91 28.49 0.99
C ASP A 193 -8.06 27.78 1.69
N GLY A 194 -8.54 28.38 2.77
CA GLY A 194 -9.71 27.88 3.49
C GLY A 194 -9.74 28.31 4.93
N ASP A 195 -9.70 29.62 5.12
CA ASP A 195 -10.43 30.28 6.19
C ASP A 195 -11.84 29.66 6.27
N SER A 196 -12.03 28.82 7.27
CA SER A 196 -13.34 28.31 7.66
C SER A 196 -13.26 28.11 9.16
N GLU A 197 -13.50 29.21 9.86
CA GLU A 197 -14.21 29.18 11.13
C GLU A 197 -15.54 28.43 10.93
N LYS A 198 -15.49 27.11 10.92
CA LYS A 198 -16.64 26.29 11.28
C LYS A 198 -16.28 25.65 12.61
N GLY A 199 -16.94 26.15 13.64
CA GLY A 199 -16.96 25.57 14.98
C GLY A 199 -17.63 24.20 14.94
N GLU A 200 -16.89 23.21 14.44
CA GLU A 200 -17.11 21.81 14.83
C GLU A 200 -16.29 21.59 16.10
N GLU A 201 -16.88 20.95 17.10
CA GLU A 201 -16.23 20.65 18.37
C GLU A 201 -14.90 19.92 18.13
N GLU A 202 -13.79 20.67 18.20
CA GLU A 202 -12.43 20.14 18.11
C GLU A 202 -12.24 19.16 19.28
N VAL A 203 -12.32 17.86 19.00
CA VAL A 203 -11.91 16.84 19.96
C VAL A 203 -10.39 16.97 20.13
N MET A 204 -10.00 17.68 21.18
CA MET A 204 -8.61 17.90 21.57
C MET A 204 -7.97 16.58 22.00
N LEU A 205 -7.14 16.02 21.14
CA LEU A 205 -6.28 14.87 21.46
C LEU A 205 -4.98 15.37 22.08
N ASN A 206 -4.48 14.66 23.09
CA ASN A 206 -3.14 14.91 23.62
C ASN A 206 -2.06 14.50 22.59
N GLU A 207 -0.83 15.05 22.69
CA GLU A 207 0.26 14.78 21.72
C GLU A 207 0.46 13.27 21.46
N ASP A 208 0.43 12.43 22.50
CA ASP A 208 0.60 10.98 22.37
C ASP A 208 -0.56 10.29 21.64
N GLN A 209 -1.79 10.77 21.82
CA GLN A 209 -2.97 10.22 21.14
C GLN A 209 -2.98 10.60 19.65
N ALA A 210 -2.55 11.83 19.33
CA ALA A 210 -2.43 12.27 17.94
C ALA A 210 -1.36 11.47 17.18
N VAL A 211 -0.21 11.18 17.82
CA VAL A 211 0.86 10.35 17.22
C VAL A 211 0.37 8.92 16.94
N MET A 212 -0.31 8.29 17.90
CA MET A 212 -0.85 6.93 17.71
C MET A 212 -1.89 6.87 16.58
N GLU A 213 -2.74 7.89 16.47
CA GLU A 213 -3.75 7.98 15.41
C GLU A 213 -3.11 8.24 14.02
N GLU A 214 -2.04 9.05 13.97
CA GLU A 214 -1.22 9.27 12.77
C GLU A 214 -0.53 7.97 12.31
N GLU A 215 0.09 7.23 13.22
CA GLU A 215 0.73 5.94 12.93
C GLU A 215 -0.27 4.90 12.41
N LYS A 216 -1.44 4.80 13.05
CA LYS A 216 -2.50 3.88 12.61
C LYS A 216 -2.98 4.17 11.19
N ARG A 217 -3.14 5.45 10.83
CA ARG A 217 -3.54 5.85 9.47
C ARG A 217 -2.42 5.62 8.46
N ALA A 218 -1.17 5.93 8.81
CA ALA A 218 -0.01 5.65 7.95
C ALA A 218 0.10 4.14 7.65
N MET A 219 -0.08 3.28 8.68
CA MET A 219 -0.13 1.82 8.51
C MET A 219 -1.25 1.37 7.57
N GLY A 220 -2.45 1.97 7.68
CA GLY A 220 -3.56 1.71 6.76
C GLY A 220 -3.21 2.06 5.30
N GLN A 221 -2.60 3.24 5.08
CA GLN A 221 -2.17 3.67 3.75
C GLN A 221 -1.09 2.73 3.16
N VAL A 222 -0.18 2.22 4.00
CA VAL A 222 0.84 1.23 3.59
C VAL A 222 0.17 -0.08 3.17
N ALA A 223 -0.83 -0.56 3.90
CA ALA A 223 -1.56 -1.79 3.55
C ALA A 223 -2.28 -1.68 2.20
N LEU A 224 -2.99 -0.57 1.95
CA LEU A 224 -3.63 -0.32 0.65
C LEU A 224 -2.62 -0.24 -0.49
N ASN A 225 -1.46 0.40 -0.25
CA ASN A 225 -0.37 0.43 -1.23
C ASN A 225 0.18 -0.97 -1.54
N GLN A 226 0.31 -1.84 -0.55
CA GLN A 226 0.77 -3.22 -0.74
C GLN A 226 -0.24 -4.03 -1.57
N GLU A 227 -1.53 -3.95 -1.24
CA GLU A 227 -2.59 -4.57 -2.05
C GLU A 227 -2.56 -4.07 -3.50
N LEU A 228 -2.38 -2.76 -3.71
CA LEU A 228 -2.27 -2.17 -5.04
C LEU A 228 -1.06 -2.71 -5.81
N GLN A 229 0.10 -2.84 -5.16
CA GLN A 229 1.30 -3.39 -5.79
C GLN A 229 1.14 -4.85 -6.18
N GLU A 230 0.56 -5.67 -5.31
CA GLU A 230 0.27 -7.08 -5.60
C GLU A 230 -0.69 -7.21 -6.77
N LEU A 231 -1.76 -6.41 -6.78
CA LEU A 231 -2.72 -6.37 -7.87
C LEU A 231 -2.09 -5.93 -9.19
N ASN A 232 -1.22 -4.91 -9.17
CA ASN A 232 -0.48 -4.47 -10.35
C ASN A 232 0.43 -5.58 -10.92
N ARG A 233 1.14 -6.32 -10.06
CA ARG A 233 1.95 -7.48 -10.49
C ARG A 233 1.08 -8.57 -11.11
N ALA A 234 -0.05 -8.88 -10.48
CA ALA A 234 -0.99 -9.89 -10.99
C ALA A 234 -1.58 -9.50 -12.37
N ILE A 235 -1.96 -8.23 -12.55
CA ILE A 235 -2.42 -7.70 -13.83
C ILE A 235 -1.32 -7.82 -14.89
N ALA A 236 -0.08 -7.42 -14.57
CA ALA A 236 1.04 -7.47 -15.52
C ALA A 236 1.33 -8.90 -16.01
N ILE A 237 1.40 -9.87 -15.09
CA ILE A 237 1.62 -11.28 -15.42
C ILE A 237 0.46 -11.82 -16.26
N LYS A 238 -0.79 -11.52 -15.88
CA LYS A 238 -1.95 -12.02 -16.65
C LYS A 238 -2.03 -11.40 -18.04
N ALA A 239 -1.70 -10.11 -18.18
CA ALA A 239 -1.62 -9.44 -19.48
C ALA A 239 -0.53 -10.05 -20.37
N SER A 240 0.65 -10.38 -19.81
CA SER A 240 1.72 -11.03 -20.59
C SER A 240 1.33 -12.43 -21.07
N VAL A 241 0.58 -13.19 -20.27
CA VAL A 241 0.05 -14.51 -20.67
C VAL A 241 -0.93 -14.37 -21.83
N VAL A 242 -1.87 -13.41 -21.76
CA VAL A 242 -2.80 -13.13 -22.88
C VAL A 242 -2.03 -12.77 -24.14
N GLN A 243 -1.01 -11.91 -24.02
CA GLN A 243 -0.17 -11.52 -25.16
C GLN A 243 0.59 -12.70 -25.76
N ALA A 244 1.14 -13.60 -24.94
CA ALA A 244 1.83 -14.80 -25.39
C ALA A 244 0.88 -15.77 -26.12
N ILE A 245 -0.33 -15.99 -25.61
CA ILE A 245 -1.34 -16.82 -26.27
C ILE A 245 -1.76 -16.20 -27.61
N ARG A 246 -1.90 -14.88 -27.68
CA ARG A 246 -2.22 -14.16 -28.91
C ARG A 246 -1.13 -14.32 -29.97
N ALA A 247 0.14 -14.13 -29.59
CA ALA A 247 1.27 -14.31 -30.49
C ALA A 247 1.37 -15.74 -31.02
N HIS A 248 1.25 -16.74 -30.14
CA HIS A 248 1.26 -18.14 -30.54
C HIS A 248 0.12 -18.48 -31.50
N ASN A 249 -1.10 -18.00 -31.22
CA ASN A 249 -2.24 -18.20 -32.12
C ASN A 249 -2.03 -17.53 -33.48
N GLN A 250 -1.39 -16.36 -33.54
CA GLN A 250 -1.07 -15.67 -34.80
C GLN A 250 -0.09 -16.49 -35.65
N GLU A 251 1.02 -16.97 -35.07
CA GLU A 251 2.00 -17.83 -35.74
C GLU A 251 1.37 -19.13 -36.27
N MET A 252 0.43 -19.72 -35.51
CA MET A 252 -0.30 -20.92 -35.91
C MET A 252 -1.17 -20.69 -37.15
N VAL A 253 -1.81 -19.52 -37.24
CA VAL A 253 -2.65 -19.12 -38.38
C VAL A 253 -1.78 -18.86 -39.60
N ASP A 254 -0.75 -18.02 -39.47
CA ASP A 254 0.13 -17.64 -40.57
C ASP A 254 0.83 -18.84 -41.21
N SER A 255 1.16 -19.87 -40.42
CA SER A 255 1.76 -21.12 -40.92
C SER A 255 0.77 -22.07 -41.63
N ASN A 256 -0.54 -21.86 -41.53
CA ASN A 256 -1.57 -22.85 -41.95
C ASN A 256 -2.74 -22.26 -42.76
N ASN A 257 -2.58 -21.09 -43.37
CA ASN A 257 -3.66 -20.36 -44.05
C ASN A 257 -4.28 -21.03 -45.30
N ASN A 258 -3.83 -22.21 -45.72
CA ASN A 258 -4.22 -22.84 -47.00
C ASN A 258 -5.23 -24.00 -46.87
N LEU A 259 -6.03 -24.07 -45.80
CA LEU A 259 -7.00 -25.16 -45.61
C LEU A 259 -7.96 -25.28 -46.80
N ARG A 260 -8.55 -24.16 -47.22
CA ARG A 260 -9.52 -24.12 -48.31
C ARG A 260 -8.91 -24.51 -49.65
N GLU A 261 -7.68 -24.05 -49.93
CA GLU A 261 -6.96 -24.45 -51.15
C GLU A 261 -6.60 -25.95 -51.15
N ASN A 262 -6.25 -26.51 -49.99
CA ASN A 262 -5.95 -27.93 -49.85
C ASN A 262 -7.20 -28.79 -50.05
N GLU A 263 -8.35 -28.37 -49.50
CA GLU A 263 -9.65 -29.03 -49.69
C GLU A 263 -10.10 -28.99 -51.17
N GLU A 264 -9.93 -27.85 -51.84
CA GLU A 264 -10.21 -27.72 -53.27
C GLU A 264 -9.28 -28.58 -54.13
N ARG A 265 -7.98 -28.65 -53.81
CA ARG A 265 -7.02 -29.56 -54.47
C ARG A 265 -7.42 -31.02 -54.29
N ILE A 266 -7.82 -31.43 -53.09
CA ILE A 266 -8.30 -32.81 -52.83
C ILE A 266 -9.50 -33.11 -53.72
N SER A 267 -10.49 -32.21 -53.79
CA SER A 267 -11.68 -32.39 -54.63
C SER A 267 -11.35 -32.52 -56.13
N GLN A 268 -10.38 -31.73 -56.62
CA GLN A 268 -9.92 -31.80 -58.00
C GLN A 268 -9.24 -33.15 -58.30
N LEU A 269 -8.29 -33.57 -57.45
CA LEU A 269 -7.57 -34.84 -57.60
C LEU A 269 -8.50 -36.06 -57.46
N GLU A 270 -9.51 -35.99 -56.58
CA GLU A 270 -10.54 -37.04 -56.45
C GLU A 270 -11.36 -37.20 -57.73
N LYS A 271 -11.78 -36.09 -58.37
CA LYS A 271 -12.49 -36.12 -59.66
C LYS A 271 -11.63 -36.68 -60.79
N GLU A 272 -10.34 -36.35 -60.84
CA GLU A 272 -9.41 -36.89 -61.84
C GLU A 272 -9.17 -38.40 -61.64
N LYS A 273 -8.99 -38.83 -60.39
CA LYS A 273 -8.89 -40.25 -60.02
C LYS A 273 -10.13 -41.03 -60.45
N GLU A 274 -11.32 -40.49 -60.19
CA GLU A 274 -12.58 -41.17 -60.53
C GLU A 274 -12.77 -41.32 -62.04
N LYS A 275 -12.42 -40.28 -62.83
CA LYS A 275 -12.39 -40.36 -64.29
C LYS A 275 -11.43 -41.44 -64.78
N LEU A 276 -10.19 -41.48 -64.25
CA LEU A 276 -9.20 -42.49 -64.62
C LEU A 276 -9.62 -43.92 -64.24
N MET A 277 -10.28 -44.10 -63.08
CA MET A 277 -10.85 -45.39 -62.67
C MET A 277 -12.01 -45.84 -63.56
N GLN A 278 -12.88 -44.92 -64.01
CA GLN A 278 -13.96 -45.22 -64.97
C GLN A 278 -13.39 -45.65 -66.33
N LEU A 279 -12.36 -44.96 -66.82
CA LEU A 279 -11.63 -45.32 -68.04
C LEU A 279 -10.95 -46.70 -67.92
N LEU A 280 -10.33 -47.01 -66.77
CA LEU A 280 -9.75 -48.33 -66.48
C LEU A 280 -10.79 -49.46 -66.51
N LYS A 281 -12.03 -49.23 -66.03
CA LYS A 281 -13.14 -50.19 -66.12
C LYS A 281 -13.61 -50.45 -67.55
N GLN A 282 -13.42 -49.50 -68.47
CA GLN A 282 -13.89 -49.59 -69.86
C GLN A 282 -12.85 -50.23 -70.80
N THR A 283 -11.56 -50.20 -70.46
CA THR A 283 -10.46 -50.80 -71.26
C THR A 283 -10.10 -52.22 -70.84
N LYS A 284 -9.80 -53.11 -71.81
CA LYS A 284 -9.36 -54.49 -71.54
C LYS A 284 -7.89 -54.55 -71.09
N THR A 285 -7.58 -55.50 -70.20
CA THR A 285 -6.37 -55.62 -69.36
C THR A 285 -5.02 -55.85 -70.06
N LYS A 286 -4.91 -55.77 -71.40
CA LYS A 286 -3.70 -56.16 -72.16
C LYS A 286 -2.94 -55.01 -72.85
N ASP A 287 -3.32 -53.76 -72.62
CA ASP A 287 -2.64 -52.58 -73.21
C ASP A 287 -1.57 -51.99 -72.27
N PRO A 288 -0.38 -51.58 -72.76
CA PRO A 288 0.63 -50.87 -71.96
C PRO A 288 0.09 -49.60 -71.28
N SER A 289 -0.88 -48.93 -71.93
CA SER A 289 -1.57 -47.75 -71.39
C SER A 289 -2.45 -48.06 -70.17
N HIS A 290 -2.84 -49.32 -69.97
CA HIS A 290 -3.62 -49.75 -68.79
C HIS A 290 -2.74 -49.73 -67.51
N ASP A 291 -1.50 -50.19 -67.60
CA ASP A 291 -0.57 -50.16 -66.46
C ASP A 291 -0.09 -48.74 -66.13
N GLU A 292 0.12 -47.88 -67.14
CA GLU A 292 0.41 -46.46 -66.92
C GLU A 292 -0.75 -45.74 -66.20
N ARG A 293 -2.00 -45.99 -66.59
CA ARG A 293 -3.19 -45.44 -65.92
C ARG A 293 -3.32 -45.96 -64.49
N ARG A 294 -2.99 -47.23 -64.23
CA ARG A 294 -2.99 -47.83 -62.90
C ARG A 294 -1.93 -47.19 -62.00
N ASN A 295 -0.72 -46.97 -62.50
CA ASN A 295 0.34 -46.28 -61.77
C ASN A 295 -0.05 -44.83 -61.45
N LYS A 296 -0.65 -44.10 -62.41
CA LYS A 296 -1.16 -42.74 -62.21
C LYS A 296 -2.24 -42.65 -61.13
N VAL A 297 -3.17 -43.61 -61.09
CA VAL A 297 -4.19 -43.71 -60.03
C VAL A 297 -3.55 -43.92 -58.67
N THR A 298 -2.54 -44.78 -58.58
CA THR A 298 -1.84 -45.09 -57.32
C THR A 298 -1.06 -43.87 -56.80
N GLU A 299 -0.49 -43.08 -57.71
CA GLU A 299 0.19 -41.82 -57.39
C GLU A 299 -0.78 -40.72 -56.93
N LEU A 300 -1.92 -40.56 -57.61
CA LEU A 300 -3.01 -39.66 -57.19
C LEU A 300 -3.57 -40.06 -55.81
N GLU A 301 -3.69 -41.36 -55.53
CA GLU A 301 -4.09 -41.86 -54.21
C GLU A 301 -3.10 -41.48 -53.10
N SER A 302 -1.81 -41.57 -53.38
CA SER A 302 -0.76 -41.12 -52.45
C SER A 302 -0.85 -39.62 -52.17
N GLN A 303 -1.00 -38.80 -53.22
CA GLN A 303 -1.12 -37.34 -53.09
C GLN A 303 -2.39 -36.92 -52.34
N ILE A 304 -3.53 -37.55 -52.61
CA ILE A 304 -4.78 -37.32 -51.87
C ILE A 304 -4.61 -37.70 -50.39
N SER A 305 -3.96 -38.83 -50.10
CA SER A 305 -3.69 -39.27 -48.72
C SER A 305 -2.81 -38.27 -47.96
N GLU A 306 -1.77 -37.74 -48.60
CA GLU A 306 -0.89 -36.74 -48.02
C GLU A 306 -1.59 -35.40 -47.77
N LEU A 307 -2.38 -34.91 -48.73
CA LEU A 307 -3.19 -33.69 -48.57
C LEU A 307 -4.28 -33.87 -47.49
N LYS A 308 -4.91 -35.05 -47.40
CA LYS A 308 -5.86 -35.37 -46.33
C LYS A 308 -5.20 -35.32 -44.95
N LYS A 309 -3.97 -35.81 -44.81
CA LYS A 309 -3.19 -35.69 -43.56
C LYS A 309 -2.91 -34.22 -43.21
N LYS A 310 -2.52 -33.40 -44.19
CA LYS A 310 -2.30 -31.95 -43.99
C LYS A 310 -3.58 -31.23 -43.55
N CYS A 311 -4.72 -31.54 -44.17
CA CYS A 311 -6.03 -30.98 -43.77
C CYS A 311 -6.43 -31.41 -42.35
N GLN A 312 -6.20 -32.67 -41.96
CA GLN A 312 -6.46 -33.13 -40.59
C GLN A 312 -5.58 -32.42 -39.56
N GLN A 313 -4.30 -32.17 -39.87
CA GLN A 313 -3.41 -31.40 -39.01
C GLN A 313 -3.90 -29.95 -38.85
N GLN A 314 -4.30 -29.30 -39.95
CA GLN A 314 -4.86 -27.94 -39.93
C GLN A 314 -6.18 -27.86 -39.14
N ALA A 315 -7.07 -28.84 -39.27
CA ALA A 315 -8.31 -28.90 -38.50
C ALA A 315 -8.06 -29.06 -36.98
N SER A 316 -7.03 -29.80 -36.58
CA SER A 316 -6.61 -29.92 -35.17
C SER A 316 -6.07 -28.59 -34.63
N ILE A 317 -5.34 -27.85 -35.46
CA ILE A 317 -4.81 -26.52 -35.14
C ILE A 317 -5.95 -25.52 -34.90
N ILE A 318 -6.98 -25.52 -35.75
CA ILE A 318 -8.16 -24.67 -35.60
C ILE A 318 -8.88 -24.95 -34.27
N LYS A 319 -9.11 -26.22 -33.92
CA LYS A 319 -9.70 -26.59 -32.62
C LYS A 319 -8.87 -26.11 -31.43
N THR A 320 -7.54 -26.15 -31.57
CA THR A 320 -6.63 -25.67 -30.53
C THR A 320 -6.69 -24.14 -30.40
N LYS A 321 -6.78 -23.42 -31.53
CA LYS A 321 -6.98 -21.98 -31.59
C LYS A 321 -8.28 -21.56 -30.91
N GLU A 322 -9.41 -22.19 -31.24
CA GLU A 322 -10.72 -21.90 -30.62
C GLU A 322 -10.67 -22.08 -29.09
N LYS A 323 -10.02 -23.15 -28.63
CA LYS A 323 -9.80 -23.39 -27.19
C LYS A 323 -8.93 -22.30 -26.55
N ASN A 324 -7.89 -21.84 -27.24
CA ASN A 324 -7.04 -20.76 -26.77
C ASN A 324 -7.77 -19.41 -26.76
N GLU A 325 -8.62 -19.13 -27.75
CA GLU A 325 -9.47 -17.93 -27.80
C GLU A 325 -10.49 -17.89 -26.66
N SER A 326 -11.13 -19.02 -26.35
CA SER A 326 -12.03 -19.12 -25.18
C SER A 326 -11.29 -18.84 -23.87
N LYS A 327 -10.07 -19.38 -23.71
CA LYS A 327 -9.21 -19.07 -22.55
C LYS A 327 -8.80 -17.61 -22.50
N MET A 328 -8.42 -17.01 -23.64
CA MET A 328 -8.09 -15.59 -23.71
C MET A 328 -9.29 -14.72 -23.34
N ALA A 329 -10.50 -15.06 -23.79
CA ALA A 329 -11.71 -14.34 -23.43
C ALA A 329 -11.96 -14.36 -21.91
N ALA A 330 -11.78 -15.52 -21.27
CA ALA A 330 -11.88 -15.65 -19.81
C ALA A 330 -10.81 -14.82 -19.08
N LEU A 331 -9.54 -14.92 -19.50
CA LEU A 331 -8.45 -14.14 -18.91
C LEU A 331 -8.63 -12.62 -19.10
N ASN A 332 -9.17 -12.19 -20.24
CA ASN A 332 -9.50 -10.80 -20.50
C ASN A 332 -10.65 -10.28 -19.62
N ALA A 333 -11.68 -11.11 -19.37
CA ALA A 333 -12.75 -10.76 -18.44
C ALA A 333 -12.22 -10.60 -17.01
N GLU A 334 -11.33 -11.49 -16.56
CA GLU A 334 -10.66 -11.38 -15.26
C GLU A 334 -9.73 -10.16 -15.19
N LEU A 335 -8.97 -9.85 -16.25
CA LEU A 335 -8.16 -8.63 -16.34
C LEU A 335 -9.03 -7.37 -16.19
N LYS A 336 -10.19 -7.33 -16.85
CA LYS A 336 -11.15 -6.22 -16.72
C LYS A 336 -11.65 -6.08 -15.27
N ALA A 337 -11.96 -7.19 -14.60
CA ALA A 337 -12.37 -7.19 -13.20
C ALA A 337 -11.24 -6.68 -12.28
N MET A 338 -10.00 -7.16 -12.47
CA MET A 338 -8.84 -6.71 -11.70
C MET A 338 -8.48 -5.24 -11.95
N LYS A 339 -8.63 -4.74 -13.18
CA LYS A 339 -8.50 -3.30 -13.47
C LYS A 339 -9.56 -2.48 -12.73
N ALA A 340 -10.80 -2.98 -12.64
CA ALA A 340 -11.86 -2.30 -11.89
C ALA A 340 -11.58 -2.27 -10.37
N THR A 341 -11.07 -3.36 -9.79
CA THR A 341 -10.67 -3.37 -8.38
C THR A 341 -9.48 -2.45 -8.13
N LYS A 342 -8.50 -2.37 -9.05
CA LYS A 342 -7.37 -1.43 -8.99
C LYS A 342 -7.86 0.02 -8.89
N VAL A 343 -8.78 0.42 -9.76
CA VAL A 343 -9.40 1.76 -9.73
C VAL A 343 -10.07 2.03 -8.38
N LYS A 344 -10.79 1.05 -7.84
CA LYS A 344 -11.47 1.18 -6.55
C LYS A 344 -10.49 1.42 -5.40
N ILE A 345 -9.38 0.67 -5.36
CA ILE A 345 -8.33 0.84 -4.35
C ILE A 345 -7.69 2.22 -4.46
N ILE A 346 -7.33 2.67 -5.66
CA ILE A 346 -6.74 4.01 -5.88
C ILE A 346 -7.70 5.11 -5.41
N ARG A 347 -9.00 4.99 -5.70
CA ARG A 347 -10.00 5.94 -5.21
C ARG A 347 -10.12 5.94 -3.69
N GLN A 348 -10.10 4.77 -3.05
CA GLN A 348 -10.12 4.67 -1.59
C GLN A 348 -8.87 5.31 -0.98
N MET A 349 -7.69 5.02 -1.53
CA MET A 349 -6.42 5.64 -1.11
C MET A 349 -6.46 7.16 -1.19
N ARG A 350 -7.11 7.72 -2.22
CA ARG A 350 -7.33 9.16 -2.38
C ARG A 350 -8.22 9.72 -1.27
N GLU A 351 -9.39 9.13 -1.08
CA GLU A 351 -10.37 9.60 -0.08
C GLU A 351 -9.78 9.54 1.35
N GLU A 352 -9.00 8.51 1.66
CA GLU A 352 -8.30 8.39 2.94
C GLU A 352 -7.14 9.38 3.09
N SER A 353 -6.35 9.61 2.01
CA SER A 353 -5.26 10.59 1.98
C SER A 353 -5.77 12.03 2.16
N GLU A 354 -6.87 12.40 1.49
CA GLU A 354 -7.50 13.72 1.64
C GLU A 354 -8.05 13.93 3.07
N LYS A 355 -8.72 12.92 3.64
CA LYS A 355 -9.19 12.96 5.04
C LYS A 355 -8.04 13.11 6.02
N PHE A 356 -6.95 12.36 5.82
CA PHE A 356 -5.76 12.44 6.67
C PHE A 356 -5.09 13.82 6.56
N ARG A 357 -4.96 14.36 5.34
CA ARG A 357 -4.40 15.70 5.11
C ARG A 357 -5.20 16.77 5.85
N LYS A 358 -6.54 16.72 5.76
CA LYS A 358 -7.42 17.65 6.48
C LYS A 358 -7.26 17.50 8.00
N TRP A 359 -7.35 16.28 8.50
CA TRP A 359 -7.18 15.99 9.93
C TRP A 359 -5.82 16.47 10.46
N LYS A 360 -4.73 16.25 9.71
CA LYS A 360 -3.38 16.67 10.10
C LYS A 360 -3.26 18.19 10.18
N ALA A 361 -3.83 18.90 9.20
CA ALA A 361 -3.85 20.37 9.21
C ALA A 361 -4.66 20.92 10.39
N ASP A 362 -5.81 20.34 10.68
CA ASP A 362 -6.65 20.77 11.81
C ASP A 362 -5.98 20.47 13.16
N ASN A 363 -5.38 19.29 13.31
CA ASN A 363 -4.62 18.91 14.51
C ASN A 363 -3.39 19.82 14.73
N GLU A 364 -2.67 20.19 13.67
CA GLU A 364 -1.53 21.11 13.77
C GLU A 364 -1.96 22.51 14.21
N ARG A 365 -3.11 23.01 13.72
CA ARG A 365 -3.70 24.28 14.17
C ARG A 365 -4.09 24.22 15.64
N ALA A 366 -4.76 23.15 16.08
CA ALA A 366 -5.12 22.95 17.48
C ALA A 366 -3.87 22.92 18.40
N MET A 367 -2.82 22.20 17.99
CA MET A 367 -1.54 22.15 18.68
C MET A 367 -0.85 23.52 18.77
N LEU A 368 -0.89 24.32 17.71
CA LEU A 368 -0.37 25.70 17.72
C LEU A 368 -1.14 26.61 18.68
N ARG A 369 -2.48 26.48 18.74
CA ARG A 369 -3.32 27.21 19.71
C ARG A 369 -2.93 26.85 21.15
N LEU A 370 -2.84 25.56 21.48
CA LEU A 370 -2.43 25.08 22.80
C LEU A 370 -1.04 25.59 23.21
N ARG A 371 -0.05 25.49 22.31
CA ARG A 371 1.31 26.00 22.58
C ARG A 371 1.33 27.49 22.85
N ASN A 372 0.47 28.27 22.18
CA ASN A 372 0.35 29.69 22.43
C ASN A 372 -0.32 29.99 23.78
N GLU A 373 -1.33 29.22 24.17
CA GLU A 373 -1.95 29.32 25.51
C GLU A 373 -0.96 28.96 26.62
N ASP A 374 -0.21 27.87 26.47
CA ASP A 374 0.79 27.47 27.46
C ASP A 374 1.90 28.52 27.60
N ARG A 375 2.38 29.11 26.49
CA ARG A 375 3.33 30.24 26.55
C ARG A 375 2.78 31.43 27.34
N LYS A 376 1.49 31.75 27.18
CA LYS A 376 0.82 32.80 27.96
C LYS A 376 0.75 32.43 29.44
N ARG A 377 0.36 31.19 29.76
CA ARG A 377 0.29 30.68 31.15
C ARG A 377 1.65 30.70 31.83
N VAL A 378 2.71 30.22 31.18
CA VAL A 378 4.08 30.23 31.71
C VAL A 378 4.54 31.66 32.00
N THR A 379 4.28 32.59 31.08
CA THR A 379 4.65 34.00 31.27
C THR A 379 3.89 34.64 32.43
N ALA A 380 2.59 34.32 32.57
CA ALA A 380 1.77 34.77 33.69
C ALA A 380 2.27 34.19 35.03
N MET A 381 2.60 32.90 35.07
CA MET A 381 3.19 32.26 36.26
C MET A 381 4.51 32.90 36.66
N ALA A 382 5.43 33.11 35.71
CA ALA A 382 6.72 33.77 35.99
C ALA A 382 6.54 35.19 36.56
N LYS A 383 5.54 35.94 36.07
CA LYS A 383 5.19 37.26 36.62
C LYS A 383 4.67 37.16 38.06
N MET A 384 3.81 36.18 38.35
CA MET A 384 3.28 35.95 39.69
C MET A 384 4.37 35.49 40.66
N GLU A 385 5.26 34.60 40.25
CA GLU A 385 6.44 34.15 41.01
C GLU A 385 7.36 35.33 41.34
N SER A 386 7.65 36.20 40.36
CA SER A 386 8.46 37.40 40.58
C SER A 386 7.83 38.35 41.60
N LEU A 387 6.50 38.55 41.55
CA LEU A 387 5.78 39.37 42.52
C LEU A 387 5.82 38.76 43.92
N HIS A 388 5.57 37.46 44.03
CA HIS A 388 5.59 36.75 45.30
C HIS A 388 7.00 36.78 45.92
N ALA A 389 8.05 36.58 45.13
CA ALA A 389 9.44 36.68 45.58
C ALA A 389 9.77 38.09 46.11
N LYS A 390 9.29 39.15 45.44
CA LYS A 390 9.44 40.53 45.94
C LYS A 390 8.72 40.74 47.27
N GLN A 391 7.49 40.24 47.41
CA GLN A 391 6.73 40.33 48.66
C GLN A 391 7.42 39.56 49.80
N GLN A 392 7.89 38.33 49.54
CA GLN A 392 8.65 37.54 50.51
C GLN A 392 9.93 38.25 50.95
N ASN A 393 10.66 38.87 50.02
CA ASN A 393 11.86 39.65 50.36
C ASN A 393 11.55 40.86 51.25
N VAL A 394 10.44 41.57 51.01
CA VAL A 394 10.01 42.68 51.86
C VAL A 394 9.62 42.18 53.26
N LEU A 395 8.88 41.07 53.35
CA LEU A 395 8.50 40.47 54.63
C LEU A 395 9.73 40.00 55.41
N LYS A 396 10.69 39.37 54.73
CA LYS A 396 11.96 38.92 55.32
C LYS A 396 12.75 40.11 55.90
N ARG A 397 12.89 41.21 55.14
CA ARG A 397 13.54 42.44 55.63
C ARG A 397 12.82 43.01 56.86
N LYS A 398 11.49 43.13 56.82
CA LYS A 398 10.70 43.61 57.98
C LYS A 398 10.85 42.70 59.21
N MET A 399 10.90 41.39 59.00
CA MET A 399 11.13 40.42 60.08
C MET A 399 12.54 40.56 60.67
N GLU A 400 13.56 40.68 59.83
CA GLU A 400 14.95 40.91 60.26
C GLU A 400 15.10 42.22 61.04
N GLU A 401 14.47 43.31 60.58
CA GLU A 401 14.41 44.60 61.28
C GLU A 401 13.72 44.47 62.65
N ALA A 402 12.56 43.81 62.71
CA ALA A 402 11.84 43.59 63.96
C ALA A 402 12.65 42.74 64.96
N VAL A 403 13.33 41.69 64.47
CA VAL A 403 14.23 40.86 65.29
C VAL A 403 15.41 41.69 65.80
N ALA A 404 16.00 42.55 64.96
CA ALA A 404 17.10 43.43 65.36
C ALA A 404 16.68 44.45 66.43
N VAL A 405 15.49 45.06 66.29
CA VAL A 405 14.93 45.99 67.29
C VAL A 405 14.64 45.26 68.60
N ASN A 406 14.00 44.09 68.55
CA ASN A 406 13.75 43.27 69.73
C ASN A 406 15.05 42.86 70.44
N LYS A 407 16.11 42.53 69.68
CA LYS A 407 17.43 42.24 70.22
C LYS A 407 18.03 43.46 70.94
N ARG A 408 18.00 44.64 70.31
CA ARG A 408 18.48 45.90 70.92
C ARG A 408 17.69 46.26 72.18
N LEU A 409 16.37 46.08 72.16
CA LEU A 409 15.51 46.32 73.33
C LEU A 409 15.87 45.38 74.49
N LYS A 410 16.08 44.09 74.19
CA LYS A 410 16.49 43.09 75.19
C LYS A 410 17.85 43.42 75.79
N GLU A 411 18.83 43.77 74.95
CA GLU A 411 20.15 44.21 75.40
C GLU A 411 20.08 45.47 76.29
N ALA A 412 19.22 46.44 75.94
CA ALA A 412 19.01 47.64 76.76
C ALA A 412 18.37 47.32 78.12
N LEU A 413 17.35 46.46 78.15
CA LEU A 413 16.72 46.00 79.39
C LEU A 413 17.69 45.22 80.29
N ASP A 414 18.52 44.36 79.71
CA ASP A 414 19.53 43.60 80.46
C ASP A 414 20.60 44.53 81.05
N ARG A 415 21.04 45.56 80.33
CA ARG A 415 21.92 46.61 80.88
C ARG A 415 21.25 47.38 82.02
N GLN A 416 19.95 47.69 81.91
CA GLN A 416 19.20 48.35 82.98
C GLN A 416 19.09 47.47 84.22
N LYS A 417 18.82 46.17 84.06
CA LYS A 417 18.80 45.20 85.17
C LYS A 417 20.17 45.08 85.84
N GLN A 418 21.25 44.97 85.05
CA GLN A 418 22.61 44.90 85.59
C GLN A 418 23.00 46.18 86.36
N THR A 419 22.63 47.36 85.86
CA THR A 419 22.89 48.62 86.57
C THR A 419 22.05 48.75 87.84
N ALA A 420 20.80 48.31 87.84
CA ALA A 420 19.96 48.24 89.04
C ALA A 420 20.51 47.26 90.08
N MET A 421 20.96 46.06 89.68
CA MET A 421 21.62 45.11 90.56
C MET A 421 22.91 45.68 91.16
N LYS A 422 23.73 46.36 90.36
CA LYS A 422 24.95 47.04 90.86
C LYS A 422 24.64 48.18 91.83
N ARG A 423 23.53 48.90 91.66
CA ARG A 423 23.05 49.92 92.61
C ARG A 423 22.59 49.28 93.92
N ASN A 424 21.80 48.21 93.85
CA ASN A 424 21.33 47.50 95.05
C ASN A 424 22.49 46.83 95.81
N ALA A 425 23.49 46.30 95.11
CA ALA A 425 24.69 45.71 95.72
C ALA A 425 25.62 46.74 96.38
N LYS A 426 25.54 48.03 96.01
CA LYS A 426 26.24 49.13 96.70
C LYS A 426 25.42 49.76 97.83
N GLY A 427 24.13 49.41 97.95
CA GLY A 427 23.23 49.89 98.98
C GLY A 427 23.11 48.98 100.22
N ASN A 428 23.62 47.74 100.14
CA ASN A 428 23.85 46.89 101.31
C ASN A 428 25.35 46.90 101.61
N VAL A 429 25.73 47.71 102.60
CA VAL A 429 27.04 47.67 103.27
C VAL A 429 27.17 46.37 104.06
#